data_AF-A0A5D4XR13-F1
#
_entry.id   AF-A0A5D4XR13-F1
#
_cell.length_a   1.000
_cell.length_b   1.000
_cell.length_c   1.000
_cell.angle_alpha   90.00
_cell.angle_beta   90.00
_cell.angle_gamma   90.00
#
_symmetry.space_group_name_H-M   'P 1'
#
loop_
_entity.id
_entity.type
_entity.pdbx_description
1 polymer ?
#
loop_
_entity_poly.entity_id
_entity_poly.type
_entity_poly.pdbx_seq_one_letter_code
_entity_poly.pdbx_strand_id
1 'polypeptide(L)'
;MTGFSGAQLSQVDLIVDAVYAGYKTDRGGMADPLVPLVGVSRQGGFRYRGTRARPTVLVLTSNLAEPEWPDQLDEETGTFIYYGDNRHPGQLLHETPRFGNQLLRQIFDWAHLGQRHLVPPILVFTTEATGRAFRFRGLAVPGSPVMEATEDLVALWKTSEGQRFQNYKAVFTILDEAVISRAWVHAAGQGSMNGMAPTAWSAWLATGGIRPLMAPRSAIVRSRAEQLPRTADDQTLLEVIRKRYKNNPLGFEACAGALTRFLLPSVSRLDLTRPWRDGGRDGIGQLRLGCGAASIHVDFALEAKCYGATNAVGVREVSRLISRIKHREFGVLITTSHVDRQAYQEVVDDGHPVILTAGRDIVALLRNAGLQTPVQVDAWLDGIASTN
;
A
#
# COMPACT_ATOMS: atom_id res chain seq x y z
N MET A 1 -18.72 12.93 -5.64
CA MET A 1 -18.57 11.77 -4.73
C MET A 1 -19.97 11.26 -4.42
N THR A 2 -20.29 10.03 -4.84
CA THR A 2 -21.61 9.44 -4.63
C THR A 2 -21.68 8.85 -3.22
N GLY A 3 -22.68 9.26 -2.43
CA GLY A 3 -22.83 8.84 -1.04
C GLY A 3 -24.25 8.35 -0.76
N PHE A 4 -24.37 7.26 0.01
CA PHE A 4 -25.64 6.61 0.34
C PHE A 4 -25.80 6.45 1.86
N SER A 5 -27.01 6.63 2.37
CA SER A 5 -27.31 6.44 3.80
C SER A 5 -28.78 6.06 4.06
N GLY A 6 -29.09 5.64 5.28
CA GLY A 6 -30.47 5.36 5.70
C GLY A 6 -31.13 4.27 4.85
N ALA A 7 -32.37 4.52 4.42
CA ALA A 7 -33.16 3.57 3.62
C ALA A 7 -32.55 3.25 2.25
N GLN A 8 -31.69 4.11 1.69
CA GLN A 8 -31.02 3.84 0.42
C GLN A 8 -30.12 2.61 0.52
N LEU A 9 -29.55 2.35 1.71
CA LEU A 9 -28.66 1.23 1.96
C LEU A 9 -29.35 -0.13 1.81
N SER A 10 -30.68 -0.19 1.71
CA SER A 10 -31.42 -1.43 1.45
C SER A 10 -31.82 -1.63 -0.02
N GLN A 11 -31.52 -0.65 -0.88
CA GLN A 11 -31.98 -0.62 -2.28
C GLN A 11 -30.82 -0.54 -3.27
N VAL A 12 -29.78 0.22 -2.93
CA VAL A 12 -28.65 0.48 -3.84
C VAL A 12 -27.73 -0.74 -3.95
N ASP A 13 -27.13 -0.87 -5.14
CA ASP A 13 -26.00 -1.78 -5.41
C ASP A 13 -24.69 -1.28 -4.78
N LEU A 14 -23.67 -2.13 -4.80
CA LEU A 14 -22.34 -1.82 -4.29
C LEU A 14 -21.50 -1.24 -5.45
N ILE A 15 -21.22 0.06 -5.41
CA ILE A 15 -20.54 0.80 -6.48
C ILE A 15 -19.14 1.13 -6.00
N VAL A 16 -18.12 0.82 -6.81
CA VAL A 16 -16.72 1.08 -6.48
C VAL A 16 -16.52 2.58 -6.14
N ASP A 17 -15.77 2.82 -5.08
CA ASP A 17 -15.47 4.11 -4.46
C ASP A 17 -16.67 4.94 -3.98
N ALA A 18 -17.90 4.41 -4.02
CA ALA A 18 -19.03 5.04 -3.36
C ALA A 18 -18.93 4.92 -1.83
N VAL A 19 -19.46 5.93 -1.14
CA VAL A 19 -19.44 6.00 0.33
C VAL A 19 -20.80 5.57 0.89
N TYR A 20 -20.78 4.62 1.82
CA TYR A 20 -21.94 4.11 2.52
C TYR A 20 -21.86 4.51 3.98
N ALA A 21 -22.72 5.45 4.38
CA ALA A 21 -22.70 6.04 5.72
C ALA A 21 -23.77 5.43 6.63
N GLY A 22 -23.38 5.13 7.86
CA GLY A 22 -24.30 4.81 8.94
C GLY A 22 -25.23 5.98 9.24
N TYR A 23 -26.37 5.68 9.85
CA TYR A 23 -27.37 6.66 10.24
C TYR A 23 -27.63 6.59 11.75
N LYS A 24 -28.11 7.69 12.34
CA LYS A 24 -28.50 7.71 13.75
C LYS A 24 -29.74 6.83 13.94
N THR A 25 -29.67 5.97 14.95
CA THR A 25 -30.81 5.16 15.41
C THR A 25 -31.56 5.90 16.50
N ASP A 26 -32.81 5.50 16.76
CA ASP A 26 -33.65 6.09 17.82
C ASP A 26 -33.00 6.01 19.21
N ARG A 27 -32.07 5.07 19.41
CA ARG A 27 -31.28 4.89 20.64
C ARG A 27 -30.02 5.79 20.69
N GLY A 28 -29.87 6.75 19.79
CA GLY A 28 -28.75 7.70 19.74
C GLY A 28 -27.43 7.15 19.17
N GLY A 29 -27.31 5.83 18.98
CA GLY A 29 -26.13 5.21 18.38
C GLY A 29 -26.14 5.25 16.84
N MET A 30 -24.96 5.13 16.23
CA MET A 30 -24.84 4.97 14.78
C MET A 30 -25.08 3.51 14.36
N ALA A 31 -26.00 3.32 13.41
CA ALA A 31 -26.19 2.05 12.72
C ALA A 31 -24.96 1.75 11.83
N ASP A 32 -24.55 0.48 11.78
CA ASP A 32 -23.50 0.06 10.87
C ASP A 32 -24.10 -0.14 9.46
N PRO A 33 -23.60 0.56 8.42
CA PRO A 33 -24.22 0.52 7.10
C PRO A 33 -24.04 -0.82 6.39
N LEU A 34 -23.07 -1.65 6.79
CA LEU A 34 -22.82 -2.96 6.17
C LEU A 34 -23.90 -3.99 6.57
N VAL A 35 -24.62 -3.75 7.66
CA VAL A 35 -25.75 -4.60 8.08
C VAL A 35 -26.88 -4.53 7.04
N PRO A 36 -27.50 -3.36 6.77
CA PRO A 36 -28.52 -3.29 5.72
C PRO A 36 -27.93 -3.48 4.33
N LEU A 37 -26.70 -3.08 4.04
CA LEU A 37 -26.12 -3.20 2.70
C LEU A 37 -25.80 -4.65 2.31
N VAL A 38 -25.09 -5.40 3.17
CA VAL A 38 -24.53 -6.73 2.86
C VAL A 38 -25.20 -7.86 3.67
N GLY A 39 -25.70 -7.55 4.87
CA GLY A 39 -26.27 -8.55 5.79
C GLY A 39 -25.24 -9.22 6.71
N VAL A 40 -24.07 -8.61 6.90
CA VAL A 40 -23.05 -9.09 7.87
C VAL A 40 -23.33 -8.60 9.29
N SER A 41 -22.57 -9.12 10.26
CA SER A 41 -22.62 -8.66 11.65
C SER A 41 -22.26 -7.18 11.82
N ARG A 42 -22.71 -6.58 12.93
CA ARG A 42 -22.56 -5.14 13.19
C ARG A 42 -21.11 -4.65 13.30
N GLN A 43 -20.17 -5.47 13.76
CA GLN A 43 -18.78 -5.06 14.01
C GLN A 43 -17.78 -6.14 13.61
N GLY A 44 -16.55 -5.71 13.34
CA GLY A 44 -15.41 -6.58 13.02
C GLY A 44 -14.59 -6.07 11.84
N GLY A 45 -13.27 -6.26 11.88
CA GLY A 45 -12.38 -6.10 10.72
C GLY A 45 -12.64 -7.17 9.66
N PHE A 46 -12.82 -8.41 10.12
CA PHE A 46 -13.37 -9.52 9.34
C PHE A 46 -14.85 -9.72 9.67
N ARG A 47 -15.72 -9.77 8.67
CA ARG A 47 -17.13 -10.12 8.89
C ARG A 47 -17.57 -11.09 7.81
N TYR A 48 -18.22 -12.18 8.18
CA TYR A 48 -18.70 -13.17 7.22
C TYR A 48 -20.17 -13.47 7.45
N ARG A 49 -20.83 -13.93 6.40
CA ARG A 49 -22.13 -14.63 6.46
C ARG A 49 -21.90 -16.14 6.34
N GLY A 50 -22.89 -16.93 6.74
CA GLY A 50 -22.78 -18.39 6.76
C GLY A 50 -22.08 -18.88 8.04
N THR A 51 -21.36 -19.99 7.94
CA THR A 51 -20.68 -20.61 9.08
C THR A 51 -19.17 -20.41 8.97
N ARG A 52 -18.44 -20.60 10.08
CA ARG A 52 -16.97 -20.57 10.05
C ARG A 52 -16.38 -21.58 9.06
N ALA A 53 -16.95 -22.79 8.98
CA ALA A 53 -16.47 -23.83 8.08
C ALA A 53 -16.86 -23.57 6.61
N ARG A 54 -17.95 -22.85 6.38
CA ARG A 54 -18.53 -22.53 5.07
C ARG A 54 -19.03 -21.08 5.07
N PRO A 55 -18.12 -20.09 4.97
CA PRO A 55 -18.49 -18.71 4.81
C PRO A 55 -19.15 -18.54 3.43
N THR A 56 -20.24 -17.79 3.36
CA THR A 56 -20.99 -17.57 2.11
C THR A 56 -20.69 -16.22 1.49
N VAL A 57 -20.34 -15.23 2.31
CA VAL A 57 -19.83 -13.91 1.91
C VAL A 57 -18.79 -13.48 2.95
N LEU A 58 -17.70 -12.87 2.51
CA LEU A 58 -16.70 -12.27 3.37
C LEU A 58 -16.64 -10.76 3.13
N VAL A 59 -16.52 -9.99 4.20
CA VAL A 59 -16.31 -8.55 4.18
C VAL A 59 -15.02 -8.26 4.94
N LEU A 60 -14.09 -7.58 4.27
CA LEU A 60 -12.85 -7.06 4.84
C LEU A 60 -12.98 -5.55 4.99
N THR A 61 -12.76 -5.05 6.21
CA THR A 61 -12.69 -3.61 6.46
C THR A 61 -11.31 -3.24 6.96
N SER A 62 -10.72 -2.18 6.40
CA SER A 62 -9.47 -1.58 6.90
C SER A 62 -9.60 -0.07 7.07
N ASN A 63 -8.83 0.51 7.99
CA ASN A 63 -8.71 1.96 8.15
C ASN A 63 -7.54 2.56 7.37
N LEU A 64 -6.66 1.73 6.80
CA LEU A 64 -5.41 2.13 6.12
C LEU A 64 -4.53 3.08 6.96
N ALA A 65 -4.69 3.07 8.28
CA ALA A 65 -4.11 4.05 9.19
C ALA A 65 -3.16 3.43 10.21
N GLU A 66 -3.15 2.10 10.35
CA GLU A 66 -2.31 1.38 11.32
C GLU A 66 -0.87 1.19 10.78
N PRO A 67 0.14 1.88 11.33
CA PRO A 67 1.51 1.79 10.81
C PRO A 67 2.18 0.45 11.10
N GLU A 68 1.74 -0.25 12.15
CA GLU A 68 2.29 -1.56 12.52
C GLU A 68 1.80 -2.69 11.60
N TRP A 69 0.60 -2.52 11.05
CA TRP A 69 -0.10 -3.45 10.17
C TRP A 69 -0.58 -2.67 8.94
N PRO A 70 0.34 -2.36 8.01
CA PRO A 70 0.09 -1.39 6.94
C PRO A 70 -0.75 -2.02 5.82
N ASP A 71 -2.03 -2.29 6.11
CA ASP A 71 -3.02 -2.62 5.09
C ASP A 71 -2.94 -1.57 3.97
N GLN A 72 -2.89 -2.02 2.72
CA GLN A 72 -2.63 -1.16 1.58
C GLN A 72 -3.55 -1.53 0.42
N LEU A 73 -4.16 -0.51 -0.17
CA LEU A 73 -4.81 -0.62 -1.47
C LEU A 73 -3.94 0.10 -2.51
N ASP A 74 -3.47 -0.64 -3.49
CA ASP A 74 -2.84 -0.11 -4.69
C ASP A 74 -3.90 0.06 -5.78
N GLU A 75 -4.37 1.29 -5.96
CA GLU A 75 -5.41 1.65 -6.93
C GLU A 75 -4.93 1.49 -8.39
N GLU A 76 -3.61 1.53 -8.65
CA GLU A 76 -3.07 1.38 -10.02
C GLU A 76 -3.11 -0.07 -10.49
N THR A 77 -2.80 -1.01 -9.59
CA THR A 77 -2.76 -2.45 -9.92
C THR A 77 -4.00 -3.21 -9.49
N GLY A 78 -4.86 -2.60 -8.66
CA GLY A 78 -5.99 -3.27 -8.03
C GLY A 78 -5.57 -4.24 -6.91
N THR A 79 -4.32 -4.18 -6.44
CA THR A 79 -3.82 -5.07 -5.39
C THR A 79 -4.25 -4.57 -4.02
N PHE A 80 -4.76 -5.46 -3.18
CA PHE A 80 -5.11 -5.18 -1.79
C PHE A 80 -4.32 -6.09 -0.85
N ILE A 81 -3.41 -5.50 -0.08
CA ILE A 81 -2.63 -6.17 0.97
C ILE A 81 -3.39 -6.02 2.29
N TYR A 82 -3.67 -7.14 2.94
CA TYR A 82 -4.42 -7.19 4.19
C TYR A 82 -3.69 -8.02 5.25
N TYR A 83 -3.52 -7.46 6.44
CA TYR A 83 -2.88 -8.10 7.58
C TYR A 83 -3.89 -8.75 8.52
N GLY A 84 -3.55 -9.96 8.94
CA GLY A 84 -4.36 -10.83 9.78
C GLY A 84 -4.74 -10.26 11.16
N ASP A 85 -5.57 -11.00 11.88
CA ASP A 85 -6.14 -10.56 13.16
C ASP A 85 -5.33 -10.95 14.40
N ASN A 86 -4.16 -11.61 14.26
CA ASN A 86 -3.23 -11.85 15.36
C ASN A 86 -2.26 -10.68 15.54
N ARG A 87 -2.72 -9.61 16.18
CA ARG A 87 -1.97 -8.33 16.27
C ARG A 87 -1.18 -8.14 17.57
N HIS A 88 -1.24 -9.09 18.51
CA HIS A 88 -0.56 -9.04 19.79
C HIS A 88 0.16 -10.37 20.09
N PRO A 89 1.26 -10.37 20.86
CA PRO A 89 1.92 -11.58 21.28
C PRO A 89 1.05 -12.42 22.25
N GLY A 90 1.42 -13.70 22.41
CA GLY A 90 0.78 -14.61 23.38
C GLY A 90 -0.25 -15.58 22.80
N GLN A 91 -0.55 -15.51 21.50
CA GLN A 91 -1.43 -16.45 20.79
C GLN A 91 -0.73 -17.07 19.58
N LEU A 92 -1.06 -18.33 19.29
CA LEU A 92 -0.65 -18.96 18.04
C LEU A 92 -1.32 -18.29 16.84
N LEU A 93 -0.70 -18.41 15.66
CA LEU A 93 -1.13 -17.76 14.42
C LEU A 93 -2.62 -17.91 14.11
N HIS A 94 -3.22 -19.07 14.39
CA HIS A 94 -4.62 -19.38 14.07
C HIS A 94 -5.58 -19.23 15.27
N GLU A 95 -5.06 -18.97 16.47
CA GLU A 95 -5.85 -18.89 17.71
C GLU A 95 -6.39 -17.48 17.98
N THR A 96 -7.05 -16.89 17.00
CA THR A 96 -7.54 -15.51 17.09
C THR A 96 -9.00 -15.43 17.56
N PRO A 97 -9.39 -14.38 18.31
CA PRO A 97 -10.73 -14.30 18.93
C PRO A 97 -11.90 -14.41 17.95
N ARG A 98 -11.70 -14.01 16.69
CA ARG A 98 -12.71 -14.03 15.62
C ARG A 98 -12.30 -14.92 14.44
N PHE A 99 -11.25 -15.73 14.61
CA PHE A 99 -10.77 -16.72 13.64
C PHE A 99 -10.40 -16.14 12.27
N GLY A 100 -10.02 -14.86 12.16
CA GLY A 100 -9.71 -14.22 10.88
C GLY A 100 -8.56 -14.91 10.15
N ASN A 101 -7.46 -15.19 10.85
CA ASN A 101 -6.31 -15.91 10.30
C ASN A 101 -6.65 -17.33 9.84
N GLN A 102 -7.52 -18.03 10.56
CA GLN A 102 -7.97 -19.36 10.12
C GLN A 102 -8.86 -19.28 8.89
N LEU A 103 -9.71 -18.25 8.79
CA LEU A 103 -10.55 -18.00 7.62
C LEU A 103 -9.71 -17.65 6.38
N LEU A 104 -8.67 -16.81 6.56
CA LEU A 104 -7.70 -16.51 5.50
C LEU A 104 -7.05 -17.81 5.01
N ARG A 105 -6.45 -18.59 5.91
CA ARG A 105 -5.84 -19.87 5.56
C ARG A 105 -6.79 -20.76 4.74
N GLN A 106 -8.03 -20.92 5.20
CA GLN A 106 -9.01 -21.76 4.54
C GLN A 106 -9.37 -21.27 3.13
N ILE A 107 -9.51 -19.95 2.94
CA ILE A 107 -9.84 -19.33 1.66
C ILE A 107 -8.70 -19.52 0.65
N PHE A 108 -7.45 -19.31 1.08
CA PHE A 108 -6.29 -19.51 0.21
C PHE A 108 -6.06 -21.00 -0.09
N ASP A 109 -6.25 -21.89 0.90
CA ASP A 109 -6.22 -23.34 0.68
C ASP A 109 -7.22 -23.75 -0.42
N TRP A 110 -8.46 -23.26 -0.38
CA TRP A 110 -9.46 -23.54 -1.43
C TRP A 110 -9.07 -22.98 -2.80
N ALA A 111 -8.49 -21.78 -2.84
CA ALA A 111 -8.03 -21.18 -4.09
C ALA A 111 -6.91 -22.01 -4.73
N HIS A 112 -5.89 -22.39 -3.93
CA HIS A 112 -4.74 -23.18 -4.39
C HIS A 112 -5.08 -24.62 -4.75
N LEU A 113 -6.04 -25.24 -4.05
CA LEU A 113 -6.54 -26.59 -4.36
C LEU A 113 -7.52 -26.60 -5.55
N GLY A 114 -7.74 -25.47 -6.22
CA GLY A 114 -8.68 -25.36 -7.34
C GLY A 114 -10.16 -25.45 -6.94
N GLN A 115 -10.46 -25.42 -5.65
CA GLN A 115 -11.81 -25.50 -5.09
C GLN A 115 -12.47 -24.11 -5.00
N ARG A 116 -12.31 -23.28 -6.03
CA ARG A 116 -12.74 -21.86 -6.05
C ARG A 116 -14.23 -21.67 -5.78
N HIS A 117 -15.08 -22.66 -6.11
CA HIS A 117 -16.51 -22.65 -5.79
C HIS A 117 -16.82 -22.62 -4.28
N LEU A 118 -15.84 -22.93 -3.42
CA LEU A 118 -15.94 -22.83 -1.97
C LEU A 118 -15.54 -21.46 -1.42
N VAL A 119 -14.83 -20.65 -2.23
CA VAL A 119 -14.38 -19.33 -1.83
C VAL A 119 -15.56 -18.36 -1.87
N PRO A 120 -15.88 -17.68 -0.75
CA PRO A 120 -16.95 -16.69 -0.74
C PRO A 120 -16.54 -15.44 -1.52
N PRO A 121 -17.51 -14.69 -2.09
CA PRO A 121 -17.27 -13.31 -2.52
C PRO A 121 -16.64 -12.49 -1.40
N ILE A 122 -15.52 -11.82 -1.69
CA ILE A 122 -14.78 -11.00 -0.73
C ILE A 122 -15.02 -9.53 -1.07
N LEU A 123 -15.76 -8.82 -0.22
CA LEU A 123 -16.09 -7.41 -0.40
C LEU A 123 -15.15 -6.55 0.45
N VAL A 124 -14.39 -5.67 -0.18
CA VAL A 124 -13.41 -4.82 0.50
C VAL A 124 -13.98 -3.44 0.76
N PHE A 125 -13.80 -2.94 1.99
CA PHE A 125 -14.21 -1.60 2.39
C PHE A 125 -13.09 -0.90 3.16
N THR A 126 -12.99 0.42 2.98
CA THR A 126 -12.11 1.28 3.78
C THR A 126 -12.92 2.24 4.63
N THR A 127 -12.53 2.47 5.88
CA THR A 127 -13.24 3.44 6.75
C THR A 127 -12.94 4.86 6.30
N GLU A 128 -13.97 5.71 6.25
CA GLU A 128 -13.77 7.15 6.11
C GLU A 128 -13.47 7.78 7.49
N ALA A 129 -12.76 8.90 7.51
CA ALA A 129 -12.33 9.55 8.76
C ALA A 129 -13.50 10.10 9.61
N THR A 130 -14.66 10.34 9.00
CA THR A 130 -15.80 10.99 9.66
C THR A 130 -16.97 10.02 9.84
N GLY A 131 -17.35 9.83 11.11
CA GLY A 131 -18.49 9.00 11.48
C GLY A 131 -18.30 7.52 11.18
N ARG A 132 -19.40 6.76 11.16
CA ARG A 132 -19.38 5.33 10.82
C ARG A 132 -19.72 5.15 9.33
N ALA A 133 -18.76 5.46 8.47
CA ALA A 133 -18.90 5.36 7.03
C ALA A 133 -17.79 4.51 6.41
N PHE A 134 -18.15 3.79 5.35
CA PHE A 134 -17.24 2.92 4.62
C PHE A 134 -17.30 3.21 3.14
N ARG A 135 -16.15 3.33 2.51
CA ARG A 135 -16.01 3.37 1.05
C ARG A 135 -15.85 1.95 0.53
N PHE A 136 -16.68 1.56 -0.43
CA PHE A 136 -16.55 0.25 -1.06
C PHE A 136 -15.39 0.28 -2.06
N ARG A 137 -14.44 -0.65 -1.95
CA ARG A 137 -13.25 -0.71 -2.81
C ARG A 137 -13.36 -1.76 -3.91
N GLY A 138 -14.32 -2.67 -3.81
CA GLY A 138 -14.64 -3.62 -4.86
C GLY A 138 -14.80 -5.06 -4.37
N LEU A 139 -15.09 -5.93 -5.33
CA LEU A 139 -15.10 -7.38 -5.15
C LEU A 139 -13.69 -7.91 -5.39
N ALA A 140 -13.16 -8.70 -4.46
CA ALA A 140 -11.81 -9.22 -4.49
C ALA A 140 -11.75 -10.73 -4.62
N VAL A 141 -10.64 -11.23 -5.14
CA VAL A 141 -10.26 -12.65 -5.16
C VAL A 141 -8.90 -12.86 -4.49
N PRO A 142 -8.63 -14.05 -3.91
CA PRO A 142 -7.31 -14.38 -3.37
C PRO A 142 -6.23 -14.40 -4.46
N GLY A 143 -5.03 -13.93 -4.13
CA GLY A 143 -3.88 -13.92 -5.03
C GLY A 143 -3.76 -12.66 -5.88
N SER A 144 -2.71 -12.64 -6.69
CA SER A 144 -2.41 -11.57 -7.65
C SER A 144 -1.81 -12.13 -8.95
N PRO A 145 -2.15 -11.58 -10.12
CA PRO A 145 -1.60 -12.05 -11.40
C PRO A 145 -0.11 -11.78 -11.56
N VAL A 146 0.48 -10.90 -10.73
CA VAL A 146 1.89 -10.50 -10.79
C VAL A 146 2.74 -11.08 -9.63
N MET A 147 2.20 -12.05 -8.92
CA MET A 147 2.82 -12.65 -7.73
C MET A 147 2.91 -14.16 -7.85
N GLU A 148 3.91 -14.77 -7.21
CA GLU A 148 4.01 -16.21 -7.08
C GLU A 148 2.92 -16.78 -6.16
N ALA A 149 2.40 -17.96 -6.48
CA ALA A 149 1.33 -18.59 -5.71
C ALA A 149 1.70 -18.89 -4.24
N THR A 150 2.98 -18.96 -3.90
CA THR A 150 3.46 -19.19 -2.52
C THR A 150 3.59 -17.92 -1.69
N GLU A 151 3.46 -16.74 -2.30
CA GLU A 151 3.68 -15.45 -1.65
C GLU A 151 2.39 -14.69 -1.34
N ASP A 152 1.26 -15.21 -1.78
CA ASP A 152 -0.06 -14.57 -1.66
C ASP A 152 -0.67 -14.67 -0.26
N LEU A 153 -0.23 -15.64 0.56
CA LEU A 153 -0.51 -15.73 1.99
C LEU A 153 0.72 -16.19 2.77
N VAL A 154 1.38 -15.24 3.44
CA VAL A 154 2.63 -15.52 4.19
C VAL A 154 2.49 -15.21 5.68
N ALA A 155 3.10 -16.06 6.51
CA ALA A 155 3.20 -15.83 7.95
C ALA A 155 4.44 -14.96 8.25
N LEU A 156 4.22 -13.76 8.77
CA LEU A 156 5.26 -12.82 9.15
C LEU A 156 5.54 -12.92 10.65
N TRP A 157 6.82 -12.90 11.01
CA TRP A 157 7.24 -12.70 12.40
C TRP A 157 7.25 -11.21 12.73
N LYS A 158 6.56 -10.84 13.81
CA LYS A 158 6.63 -9.51 14.40
C LYS A 158 7.20 -9.62 15.81
N THR A 159 7.91 -8.57 16.23
CA THR A 159 8.42 -8.43 17.59
C THR A 159 7.71 -7.25 18.24
N SER A 160 7.09 -7.48 19.40
CA SER A 160 6.52 -6.44 20.25
C SER A 160 6.81 -6.79 21.70
N GLU A 161 7.18 -5.80 22.51
CA GLU A 161 7.49 -5.96 23.95
C GLU A 161 8.50 -7.10 24.26
N GLY A 162 9.49 -7.30 23.39
CA GLY A 162 10.51 -8.35 23.53
C GLY A 162 10.01 -9.77 23.20
N GLN A 163 8.75 -9.92 22.80
CA GLN A 163 8.16 -11.20 22.40
C GLN A 163 7.99 -11.27 20.89
N ARG A 164 8.13 -12.47 20.34
CA ARG A 164 7.91 -12.76 18.93
C ARG A 164 6.58 -13.48 18.73
N PHE A 165 5.83 -13.07 17.73
CA PHE A 165 4.57 -13.70 17.35
C PHE A 165 4.39 -13.66 15.83
N GLN A 166 3.50 -14.50 15.32
CA GLN A 166 3.21 -14.60 13.88
C GLN A 166 1.85 -14.00 13.55
N ASN A 167 1.78 -13.32 12.41
CA ASN A 167 0.52 -12.88 11.81
C ASN A 167 0.55 -13.10 10.29
N TYR A 168 -0.61 -13.14 9.64
CA TYR A 168 -0.68 -13.27 8.19
C TYR A 168 -0.52 -11.92 7.47
N LYS A 169 0.13 -11.95 6.31
CA LYS A 169 -0.03 -10.97 5.22
C LYS A 169 -0.72 -11.70 4.06
N ALA A 170 -1.93 -11.29 3.74
CA ALA A 170 -2.73 -11.82 2.65
C ALA A 170 -2.77 -10.81 1.49
N VAL A 171 -2.68 -11.31 0.27
CA VAL A 171 -2.73 -10.51 -0.96
C VAL A 171 -3.99 -10.87 -1.74
N PHE A 172 -4.79 -9.86 -2.03
CA PHE A 172 -5.99 -9.97 -2.83
C PHE A 172 -5.88 -9.08 -4.07
N THR A 173 -6.68 -9.39 -5.08
CA THR A 173 -6.86 -8.52 -6.25
C THR A 173 -8.32 -8.12 -6.38
N ILE A 174 -8.56 -6.81 -6.48
CA ILE A 174 -9.87 -6.24 -6.79
C ILE A 174 -10.19 -6.54 -8.25
N LEU A 175 -11.34 -7.14 -8.52
CA LEU A 175 -11.82 -7.46 -9.86
C LEU A 175 -12.36 -6.22 -10.58
N ASP A 176 -12.14 -6.17 -11.89
CA ASP A 176 -12.64 -5.14 -12.80
C ASP A 176 -14.17 -5.21 -12.97
N GLU A 177 -14.87 -4.72 -11.95
CA GLU A 177 -16.33 -4.66 -11.87
C GLU A 177 -16.74 -3.38 -11.14
N ALA A 178 -17.23 -2.40 -11.88
CA ALA A 178 -17.59 -1.08 -11.33
C ALA A 178 -18.79 -1.12 -10.37
N VAL A 179 -19.73 -2.04 -10.61
CA VAL A 179 -20.96 -2.20 -9.83
C VAL A 179 -21.20 -3.67 -9.53
N ILE A 180 -21.35 -4.00 -8.25
CA ILE A 180 -21.69 -5.33 -7.77
C ILE A 180 -23.15 -5.34 -7.33
N SER A 181 -23.94 -6.20 -7.98
CA SER A 181 -25.36 -6.32 -7.67
C SER A 181 -25.59 -6.74 -6.22
N ARG A 182 -26.38 -5.94 -5.50
CA ARG A 182 -26.87 -6.27 -4.16
C ARG A 182 -27.63 -7.59 -4.16
N ALA A 183 -28.48 -7.81 -5.18
CA ALA A 183 -29.29 -9.02 -5.28
C ALA A 183 -28.40 -10.27 -5.37
N TRP A 184 -27.28 -10.18 -6.09
CA TRP A 184 -26.26 -11.25 -6.11
C TRP A 184 -25.60 -11.45 -4.75
N VAL A 185 -25.14 -10.38 -4.08
CA VAL A 185 -24.51 -10.47 -2.75
C VAL A 185 -25.43 -11.13 -1.72
N HIS A 186 -26.71 -10.76 -1.69
CA HIS A 186 -27.67 -11.34 -0.74
C HIS A 186 -28.02 -12.79 -1.06
N ALA A 187 -28.14 -13.15 -2.34
CA ALA A 187 -28.34 -14.54 -2.75
C ALA A 187 -27.13 -15.41 -2.41
N ALA A 188 -25.92 -14.94 -2.70
CA ALA A 188 -24.68 -15.60 -2.31
C ALA A 188 -24.64 -15.80 -0.79
N GLY A 189 -25.01 -14.77 -0.02
CA GLY A 189 -25.09 -14.83 1.44
C GLY A 189 -26.08 -15.86 1.99
N GLN A 190 -27.11 -16.23 1.22
CA GLN A 190 -28.07 -17.30 1.52
C GLN A 190 -27.62 -18.69 1.03
N GLY A 191 -26.45 -18.78 0.37
CA GLY A 191 -25.92 -20.01 -0.21
C GLY A 191 -26.45 -20.33 -1.61
N SER A 192 -27.07 -19.35 -2.28
CA SER A 192 -27.58 -19.50 -3.65
C SER A 192 -26.76 -18.65 -4.63
N MET A 193 -26.08 -19.30 -5.57
CA MET A 193 -25.37 -18.63 -6.66
C MET A 193 -26.34 -18.45 -7.82
N ASN A 194 -27.04 -17.32 -7.86
CA ASN A 194 -27.91 -16.98 -8.98
C ASN A 194 -27.07 -16.55 -10.22
N GLY A 195 -27.69 -16.56 -11.40
CA GLY A 195 -27.04 -16.14 -12.66
C GLY A 195 -26.71 -14.64 -12.76
N MET A 196 -26.67 -13.91 -11.63
CA MET A 196 -26.33 -12.49 -11.54
C MET A 196 -24.90 -12.27 -11.05
N ALA A 197 -24.07 -13.32 -11.05
CA ALA A 197 -22.67 -13.20 -10.67
C ALA A 197 -21.91 -12.27 -11.63
N PRO A 198 -21.05 -11.38 -11.13
CA PRO A 198 -20.21 -10.53 -11.97
C PRO A 198 -19.39 -11.36 -12.96
N THR A 199 -19.10 -10.78 -14.12
CA THR A 199 -18.43 -11.48 -15.22
C THR A 199 -17.01 -11.88 -14.85
N ALA A 200 -16.26 -10.98 -14.19
CA ALA A 200 -14.91 -11.23 -13.72
C ALA A 200 -14.87 -12.32 -12.64
N TRP A 201 -15.88 -12.34 -11.74
CA TRP A 201 -16.03 -13.39 -10.73
C TRP A 201 -16.27 -14.76 -11.36
N SER A 202 -17.19 -14.82 -12.33
CA SER A 202 -17.51 -16.05 -13.05
C SER A 202 -16.31 -16.57 -13.85
N ALA A 203 -15.55 -15.67 -14.48
CA ALA A 203 -14.32 -16.00 -15.19
C ALA A 203 -13.25 -16.57 -14.24
N TRP A 204 -13.08 -15.97 -13.06
CA TRP A 204 -12.16 -16.46 -12.03
C TRP A 204 -12.57 -17.84 -11.51
N LEU A 205 -13.86 -18.06 -11.23
CA LEU A 205 -14.35 -19.38 -10.82
C LEU A 205 -14.02 -20.45 -11.88
N ALA A 206 -14.31 -20.17 -13.15
CA ALA A 206 -14.15 -21.12 -14.24
C ALA A 206 -12.67 -21.41 -14.56
N THR A 207 -11.85 -20.37 -14.71
CA THR A 207 -10.49 -20.49 -15.28
C THR A 207 -9.37 -20.22 -14.30
N GLY A 208 -9.66 -19.59 -13.16
CA GLY A 208 -8.64 -19.02 -12.26
C GLY A 208 -8.05 -17.70 -12.76
N GLY A 209 -8.42 -17.22 -13.95
CA GLY A 209 -7.95 -15.94 -14.49
C GLY A 209 -8.44 -14.75 -13.65
N ILE A 210 -7.52 -13.85 -13.31
CA ILE A 210 -7.80 -12.64 -12.54
C ILE A 210 -7.79 -11.44 -13.50
N ARG A 211 -8.90 -10.70 -13.57
CA ARG A 211 -8.99 -9.42 -14.28
C ARG A 211 -8.97 -8.28 -13.26
N PRO A 212 -7.82 -7.65 -13.00
CA PRO A 212 -7.70 -6.61 -11.99
C PRO A 212 -8.40 -5.31 -12.39
N LEU A 213 -9.03 -4.64 -11.43
CA LEU A 213 -9.47 -3.26 -11.58
C LEU A 213 -8.24 -2.35 -11.49
N MET A 214 -7.71 -1.95 -12.64
CA MET A 214 -6.57 -1.04 -12.73
C MET A 214 -7.08 0.38 -12.97
N ALA A 215 -6.74 1.31 -12.08
CA ALA A 215 -7.01 2.73 -12.25
C ALA A 215 -5.68 3.48 -12.31
N PRO A 216 -5.10 3.69 -13.51
CA PRO A 216 -3.86 4.45 -13.65
C PRO A 216 -4.02 5.81 -12.97
N ARG A 217 -3.09 6.16 -12.08
CA ARG A 217 -3.12 7.49 -11.48
C ARG A 217 -3.00 8.53 -12.59
N SER A 218 -3.92 9.47 -12.61
CA SER A 218 -3.70 10.74 -13.30
C SER A 218 -2.44 11.38 -12.70
N ALA A 219 -1.67 12.09 -13.51
CA ALA A 219 -0.41 12.68 -13.05
C ALA A 219 -0.70 13.74 -11.98
N ILE A 220 -0.62 13.35 -10.70
CA ILE A 220 -0.96 14.20 -9.56
C ILE A 220 0.29 14.97 -9.14
N VAL A 221 0.21 16.29 -9.25
CA VAL A 221 1.16 17.19 -8.62
C VAL A 221 0.86 17.27 -7.12
N ARG A 222 1.70 16.61 -6.32
CA ARG A 222 1.53 16.54 -4.85
C ARG A 222 1.75 17.90 -4.21
N SER A 223 0.84 18.31 -3.34
CA SER A 223 1.00 19.49 -2.48
C SER A 223 2.10 19.30 -1.43
N ARG A 224 2.57 20.41 -0.85
CA ARG A 224 3.53 20.39 0.27
C ARG A 224 3.07 19.52 1.43
N ALA A 225 1.78 19.54 1.77
CA ALA A 225 1.20 18.77 2.87
C ALA A 225 1.14 17.27 2.58
N GLU A 226 1.12 16.87 1.30
CA GLU A 226 1.14 15.46 0.89
C GLU A 226 2.57 14.90 0.86
N GLN A 227 3.56 15.76 0.58
CA GLN A 227 4.97 15.42 0.49
C GLN A 227 5.69 15.39 1.85
N LEU A 228 5.21 16.15 2.84
CA LEU A 228 5.79 16.21 4.19
C LEU A 228 5.10 15.23 5.16
N PRO A 229 5.82 14.73 6.19
CA PRO A 229 5.21 13.87 7.19
C PRO A 229 4.13 14.58 8.03
N ARG A 230 3.06 13.85 8.35
CA ARG A 230 1.87 14.41 9.04
C ARG A 230 1.96 14.31 10.56
N THR A 231 2.48 13.21 11.09
CA THR A 231 2.51 12.97 12.54
C THR A 231 3.79 13.53 13.16
N ALA A 232 3.73 13.90 14.45
CA ALA A 232 4.91 14.37 15.18
C ALA A 232 6.02 13.29 15.25
N ASP A 233 5.62 12.01 15.33
CA ASP A 233 6.55 10.89 15.35
C ASP A 233 7.30 10.78 14.03
N ASP A 234 6.58 10.83 12.90
CA ASP A 234 7.21 10.80 11.57
C ASP A 234 8.13 12.00 11.33
N GLN A 235 7.74 13.19 11.82
CA GLN A 235 8.57 14.39 11.76
C GLN A 235 9.86 14.20 12.56
N THR A 236 9.76 13.57 13.74
CA THR A 236 10.92 13.22 14.56
C THR A 236 11.89 12.29 13.83
N LEU A 237 11.38 11.23 13.19
CA LEU A 237 12.22 10.29 12.43
C LEU A 237 13.01 11.01 11.32
N LEU A 238 12.33 11.87 10.57
CA LEU A 238 12.97 12.64 9.49
C LEU A 238 13.98 13.67 10.03
N GLU A 239 13.72 14.23 11.21
CA GLU A 239 14.59 15.20 11.87
C GLU A 239 15.90 14.58 12.36
N VAL A 240 15.91 13.30 12.77
CA VAL A 240 17.15 12.57 13.09
C VAL A 240 18.10 12.59 11.90
N ILE A 241 17.59 12.27 10.70
CA ILE A 241 18.39 12.27 9.46
C ILE A 241 18.91 13.69 9.16
N ARG A 242 18.06 14.71 9.25
CA ARG A 242 18.46 16.11 9.01
C ARG A 242 19.56 16.56 9.96
N LYS A 243 19.44 16.25 11.26
CA LYS A 243 20.44 16.60 12.27
C LYS A 243 21.76 15.89 12.00
N ARG A 244 21.73 14.60 11.66
CA ARG A 244 22.93 13.81 11.36
C ARG A 244 23.76 14.42 10.24
N TYR A 245 23.12 14.85 9.16
CA TYR A 245 23.81 15.31 7.95
C TYR A 245 23.85 16.84 7.78
N LYS A 246 23.41 17.61 8.79
CA LYS A 246 23.37 19.09 8.74
C LYS A 246 24.71 19.70 8.30
N ASN A 247 25.82 19.14 8.81
CA ASN A 247 27.18 19.60 8.50
C ASN A 247 27.94 18.62 7.59
N ASN A 248 27.26 17.59 7.06
CA ASN A 248 27.85 16.59 6.17
C ASN A 248 26.94 16.29 4.97
N PRO A 249 26.82 17.21 4.01
CA PRO A 249 26.00 17.00 2.81
C PRO A 249 26.43 15.78 1.99
N LEU A 250 27.74 15.48 1.96
CA LEU A 250 28.29 14.33 1.25
C LEU A 250 27.84 13.01 1.87
N GLY A 251 27.80 12.93 3.20
CA GLY A 251 27.28 11.75 3.91
C GLY A 251 25.81 11.47 3.61
N PHE A 252 25.02 12.51 3.29
CA PHE A 252 23.62 12.32 2.93
C PHE A 252 23.45 11.62 1.56
N GLU A 253 24.40 11.75 0.63
CA GLU A 253 24.36 11.02 -0.64
C GLU A 253 24.41 9.50 -0.42
N ALA A 254 25.21 9.04 0.56
CA ALA A 254 25.24 7.62 0.98
C ALA A 254 23.92 7.17 1.58
N CYS A 255 23.32 7.99 2.45
CA CYS A 255 21.99 7.74 3.00
C CYS A 255 20.92 7.66 1.89
N ALA A 256 20.95 8.58 0.92
CA ALA A 256 20.06 8.55 -0.24
C ALA A 256 20.26 7.29 -1.08
N GLY A 257 21.51 6.83 -1.27
CA GLY A 257 21.78 5.55 -1.92
C GLY A 257 21.13 4.36 -1.19
N ALA A 258 21.24 4.33 0.14
CA ALA A 258 20.59 3.30 0.96
C ALA A 258 19.05 3.36 0.87
N LEU A 259 18.46 4.56 0.93
CA LEU A 259 17.02 4.75 0.73
C LEU A 259 16.57 4.33 -0.69
N THR A 260 17.41 4.57 -1.71
CA THR A 260 17.13 4.12 -3.08
C THR A 260 17.04 2.60 -3.16
N ARG A 261 17.82 1.86 -2.37
CA ARG A 261 17.72 0.39 -2.27
C ARG A 261 16.44 -0.08 -1.56
N PHE A 262 15.85 0.74 -0.69
CA PHE A 262 14.52 0.46 -0.14
C PHE A 262 13.41 0.76 -1.15
N LEU A 263 13.61 1.78 -1.99
CA LEU A 263 12.63 2.23 -2.97
C LEU A 263 12.56 1.31 -4.20
N LEU A 264 13.72 0.90 -4.72
CA LEU A 264 13.83 0.15 -5.97
C LEU A 264 14.11 -1.34 -5.72
N PRO A 265 13.44 -2.26 -6.43
CA PRO A 265 13.42 -3.69 -6.10
C PRO A 265 14.74 -4.44 -6.36
N SER A 266 15.62 -3.94 -7.21
CA SER A 266 16.83 -4.67 -7.64
C SER A 266 17.96 -3.74 -8.09
N VAL A 267 18.39 -2.85 -7.19
CA VAL A 267 19.56 -1.99 -7.43
C VAL A 267 20.83 -2.84 -7.41
N SER A 268 21.44 -3.07 -8.58
CA SER A 268 22.62 -3.92 -8.72
C SER A 268 23.91 -3.19 -8.35
N ARG A 269 24.00 -1.89 -8.66
CA ARG A 269 25.17 -1.06 -8.36
C ARG A 269 24.73 0.35 -7.99
N LEU A 270 25.45 0.94 -7.03
CA LEU A 270 25.39 2.36 -6.73
C LEU A 270 26.82 2.88 -6.67
N ASP A 271 27.16 3.73 -7.62
CA ASP A 271 28.43 4.42 -7.67
C ASP A 271 28.21 5.86 -7.18
N LEU A 272 28.54 6.05 -5.91
CA LEU A 272 28.45 7.34 -5.23
C LEU A 272 29.83 7.99 -5.21
N THR A 273 30.57 8.03 -6.33
CA THR A 273 31.66 9.00 -6.57
C THR A 273 32.37 8.84 -7.91
N ARG A 274 32.58 9.97 -8.62
CA ARG A 274 33.91 10.49 -8.99
C ARG A 274 33.83 12.01 -9.23
N PRO A 275 34.83 12.81 -8.79
CA PRO A 275 34.93 14.21 -9.17
C PRO A 275 35.16 14.32 -10.68
N TRP A 276 34.31 15.04 -11.41
CA TRP A 276 34.66 15.55 -12.74
C TRP A 276 35.28 16.96 -12.62
N ARG A 277 35.91 17.42 -13.70
CA ARG A 277 36.71 18.66 -13.79
C ARG A 277 36.02 19.94 -13.25
N ASP A 278 34.69 19.94 -13.14
CA ASP A 278 33.88 21.11 -12.72
C ASP A 278 33.37 21.05 -11.26
N GLY A 279 33.85 20.11 -10.44
CA GLY A 279 33.62 20.12 -8.98
C GLY A 279 32.27 19.60 -8.49
N GLY A 280 31.40 19.09 -9.39
CA GLY A 280 30.17 18.39 -9.03
C GLY A 280 30.35 16.87 -8.95
N ARG A 281 29.64 16.20 -8.01
CA ARG A 281 29.47 14.74 -7.97
C ARG A 281 28.13 14.34 -8.61
N ASP A 282 28.15 13.20 -9.29
CA ASP A 282 27.00 12.53 -9.89
C ASP A 282 26.82 11.18 -9.20
N GLY A 283 25.74 11.00 -8.45
CA GLY A 283 25.36 9.66 -8.00
C GLY A 283 24.77 8.90 -9.18
N ILE A 284 25.31 7.72 -9.47
CA ILE A 284 24.83 6.87 -10.57
C ILE A 284 24.47 5.51 -9.99
N GLY A 285 23.32 4.97 -10.36
CA GLY A 285 22.98 3.59 -10.05
C GLY A 285 22.59 2.79 -11.27
N GLN A 286 22.59 1.47 -11.10
CA GLN A 286 22.02 0.52 -12.05
C GLN A 286 20.88 -0.25 -11.40
N LEU A 287 19.78 -0.36 -12.13
CA LEU A 287 18.62 -1.16 -11.78
C LEU A 287 18.53 -2.34 -12.75
N ARG A 288 18.35 -3.55 -12.21
CA ARG A 288 18.06 -4.74 -13.02
C ARG A 288 16.56 -4.84 -13.27
N LEU A 289 16.16 -4.96 -14.54
CA LEU A 289 14.78 -5.23 -14.96
C LEU A 289 14.70 -6.62 -15.60
N GLY A 290 13.69 -7.42 -15.22
CA GLY A 290 13.54 -8.81 -15.66
C GLY A 290 14.12 -9.84 -14.67
N CYS A 291 14.11 -11.11 -15.07
CA CYS A 291 14.41 -12.24 -14.18
C CYS A 291 15.52 -13.13 -14.74
N GLY A 292 16.50 -13.49 -13.89
CA GLY A 292 17.60 -14.37 -14.25
C GLY A 292 18.38 -13.88 -15.48
N ALA A 293 18.61 -14.78 -16.45
CA ALA A 293 19.30 -14.47 -17.70
C ALA A 293 18.49 -13.55 -18.63
N ALA A 294 17.16 -13.50 -18.49
CA ALA A 294 16.28 -12.62 -19.23
C ALA A 294 16.12 -11.28 -18.49
N SER A 295 17.25 -10.59 -18.25
CA SER A 295 17.27 -9.28 -17.59
C SER A 295 18.18 -8.27 -18.29
N ILE A 296 17.84 -7.00 -18.15
CA ILE A 296 18.63 -5.86 -18.62
C ILE A 296 19.02 -4.98 -17.44
N HIS A 297 20.06 -4.16 -17.64
CA HIS A 297 20.44 -3.12 -16.71
C HIS A 297 20.07 -1.77 -17.29
N VAL A 298 19.46 -0.92 -16.47
CA VAL A 298 19.16 0.47 -16.80
C VAL A 298 19.86 1.38 -15.80
N ASP A 299 20.44 2.46 -16.30
CA ASP A 299 21.20 3.42 -15.51
C ASP A 299 20.26 4.53 -15.01
N PHE A 300 20.50 5.01 -13.79
CA PHE A 300 19.79 6.17 -13.25
C PHE A 300 20.70 7.17 -12.58
N ALA A 301 20.31 8.45 -12.66
CA ALA A 301 20.94 9.53 -11.91
C ALA A 301 20.31 9.66 -10.52
N LEU A 302 21.11 9.88 -9.49
CA LEU A 302 20.67 10.13 -8.13
C LEU A 302 21.03 11.56 -7.71
N GLU A 303 20.02 12.32 -7.29
CA GLU A 303 20.20 13.64 -6.67
C GLU A 303 19.70 13.59 -5.22
N ALA A 304 20.54 14.02 -4.28
CA ALA A 304 20.22 14.01 -2.86
C ALA A 304 20.19 15.44 -2.29
N LYS A 305 19.10 15.82 -1.63
CA LYS A 305 18.92 17.14 -0.97
C LYS A 305 18.46 17.01 0.47
N CYS A 306 19.37 17.20 1.42
CA CYS A 306 19.05 17.25 2.84
C CYS A 306 18.61 18.67 3.25
N TYR A 307 17.32 18.98 3.08
CA TYR A 307 16.74 20.29 3.39
C TYR A 307 15.76 20.24 4.58
N GLY A 308 15.62 21.37 5.27
CA GLY A 308 14.57 21.55 6.28
C GLY A 308 13.18 21.65 5.65
N ALA A 309 12.13 21.37 6.43
CA ALA A 309 10.75 21.33 5.95
C ALA A 309 10.21 22.65 5.34
N THR A 310 10.89 23.78 5.61
CA THR A 310 10.58 25.10 5.05
C THR A 310 11.21 25.34 3.69
N ASN A 311 12.28 24.61 3.36
CA ASN A 311 13.09 24.87 2.18
C ASN A 311 12.72 23.84 1.12
N ALA A 312 12.05 24.27 0.06
CA ALA A 312 11.67 23.40 -1.03
C ALA A 312 12.87 23.10 -1.95
N VAL A 313 12.84 21.94 -2.60
CA VAL A 313 13.65 21.66 -3.78
C VAL A 313 12.94 22.30 -4.97
N GLY A 314 13.64 23.18 -5.70
CA GLY A 314 13.03 23.94 -6.77
C GLY A 314 13.55 23.58 -8.15
N VAL A 315 13.17 24.41 -9.12
CA VAL A 315 13.47 24.21 -10.54
C VAL A 315 14.97 24.02 -10.76
N ARG A 316 15.82 24.83 -10.13
CA ARG A 316 17.28 24.73 -10.31
C ARG A 316 17.84 23.34 -9.99
N GLU A 317 17.44 22.74 -8.88
CA GLU A 317 17.90 21.41 -8.49
C GLU A 317 17.31 20.32 -9.38
N VAL A 318 16.04 20.46 -9.79
CA VAL A 318 15.36 19.51 -10.68
C VAL A 318 15.92 19.57 -12.10
N SER A 319 16.10 20.74 -12.69
CA SER A 319 16.72 20.91 -14.01
C SER A 319 18.16 20.38 -14.03
N ARG A 320 18.89 20.49 -12.90
CA ARG A 320 20.21 19.86 -12.76
C ARG A 320 20.12 18.33 -12.81
N LEU A 321 19.11 17.72 -12.20
CA LEU A 321 18.89 16.28 -12.32
C LEU A 321 18.48 15.91 -13.75
N ILE A 322 17.55 16.64 -14.37
CA ILE A 322 17.10 16.39 -15.75
C ILE A 322 18.27 16.46 -16.75
N SER A 323 19.17 17.43 -16.61
CA SER A 323 20.34 17.52 -17.50
C SER A 323 21.25 16.28 -17.41
N ARG A 324 21.29 15.62 -16.24
CA ARG A 324 22.04 14.39 -15.98
C ARG A 324 21.34 13.13 -16.48
N ILE A 325 20.04 13.19 -16.76
CA ILE A 325 19.25 12.07 -17.30
C ILE A 325 19.47 11.90 -18.81
N LYS A 326 19.98 12.91 -19.54
CA LYS A 326 20.13 12.85 -21.01
C LYS A 326 20.87 11.63 -21.57
N HIS A 327 21.67 10.93 -20.76
CA HIS A 327 22.38 9.70 -21.15
C HIS A 327 22.01 8.51 -20.26
N ARG A 328 20.81 8.51 -19.68
CA ARG A 328 20.30 7.55 -18.71
C ARG A 328 18.82 7.33 -18.91
N GLU A 329 18.29 6.23 -18.39
CA GLU A 329 16.89 5.89 -18.56
C GLU A 329 15.98 6.72 -17.63
N PHE A 330 16.43 7.05 -16.42
CA PHE A 330 15.65 7.86 -15.47
C PHE A 330 16.50 8.53 -14.38
N GLY A 331 15.86 9.33 -13.53
CA GLY A 331 16.46 9.94 -12.35
C GLY A 331 15.68 9.69 -11.07
N VAL A 332 16.37 9.75 -9.93
CA VAL A 332 15.79 9.67 -8.60
C VAL A 332 16.22 10.89 -7.80
N LEU A 333 15.25 11.68 -7.33
CA LEU A 333 15.48 12.76 -6.40
C LEU A 333 15.06 12.32 -5.01
N ILE A 334 15.99 12.33 -4.05
CA ILE A 334 15.71 12.07 -2.64
C ILE A 334 15.89 13.35 -1.84
N THR A 335 14.83 13.78 -1.16
CA THR A 335 14.89 14.94 -0.29
C THR A 335 14.20 14.71 1.06
N THR A 336 14.83 15.20 2.13
CA THR A 336 14.20 15.28 3.46
C THR A 336 13.19 16.43 3.56
N SER A 337 12.90 17.14 2.47
CA SER A 337 11.89 18.20 2.41
C SER A 337 10.79 17.84 1.41
N HIS A 338 10.37 18.82 0.60
CA HIS A 338 9.36 18.73 -0.44
C HIS A 338 9.89 19.40 -1.70
N VAL A 339 9.36 19.00 -2.85
CA VAL A 339 9.54 19.67 -4.13
C VAL A 339 8.48 20.76 -4.26
N ASP A 340 8.87 21.95 -4.71
CA ASP A 340 7.89 23.02 -4.92
C ASP A 340 6.93 22.69 -6.07
N ARG A 341 5.80 23.42 -6.11
CA ARG A 341 4.73 23.13 -7.07
C ARG A 341 5.18 23.34 -8.52
N GLN A 342 6.02 24.34 -8.78
CA GLN A 342 6.46 24.66 -10.14
C GLN A 342 7.37 23.57 -10.69
N ALA A 343 8.39 23.18 -9.92
CA ALA A 343 9.33 22.14 -10.30
C ALA A 343 8.64 20.78 -10.43
N TYR A 344 7.67 20.47 -9.57
CA TYR A 344 6.89 19.25 -9.69
C TYR A 344 6.02 19.26 -10.96
N GLN A 345 5.35 20.38 -11.23
CA GLN A 345 4.52 20.52 -12.43
C GLN A 345 5.34 20.37 -13.71
N GLU A 346 6.54 20.96 -13.78
CA GLU A 346 7.46 20.81 -14.92
C GLU A 346 7.86 19.35 -15.16
N VAL A 347 8.19 18.60 -14.10
CA VAL A 347 8.49 17.16 -14.21
C VAL A 347 7.31 16.38 -14.80
N VAL A 348 6.10 16.69 -14.34
CA VAL A 348 4.87 16.00 -14.76
C VAL A 348 4.46 16.37 -16.18
N ASP A 349 4.38 17.66 -16.49
CA ASP A 349 3.86 18.17 -17.77
C ASP A 349 4.76 17.80 -18.94
N ASP A 350 6.08 17.83 -18.73
CA ASP A 350 7.06 17.48 -19.75
C ASP A 350 7.33 15.96 -19.82
N GLY A 351 6.79 15.17 -18.89
CA GLY A 351 7.00 13.72 -18.84
C GLY A 351 8.44 13.32 -18.53
N HIS A 352 9.17 14.11 -17.74
CA HIS A 352 10.54 13.78 -17.35
C HIS A 352 10.54 12.50 -16.49
N PRO A 353 11.36 11.47 -16.81
CA PRO A 353 11.38 10.21 -16.06
C PRO A 353 12.14 10.40 -14.73
N VAL A 354 11.50 11.07 -13.77
CA VAL A 354 12.07 11.41 -12.47
C VAL A 354 11.19 10.88 -11.34
N ILE A 355 11.77 10.03 -10.50
CA ILE A 355 11.14 9.59 -9.26
C ILE A 355 11.41 10.63 -8.18
N LEU A 356 10.34 11.31 -7.72
CA LEU A 356 10.40 12.31 -6.65
C LEU A 356 10.12 11.66 -5.29
N THR A 357 11.15 11.49 -4.47
CA THR A 357 11.06 10.90 -3.12
C THR A 357 11.21 11.99 -2.06
N ALA A 358 10.08 12.42 -1.49
CA ALA A 358 10.02 13.49 -0.51
C ALA A 358 10.04 12.97 0.94
N GLY A 359 9.99 13.88 1.91
CA GLY A 359 10.11 13.55 3.33
C GLY A 359 9.13 12.48 3.83
N ARG A 360 7.88 12.50 3.36
CA ARG A 360 6.87 11.48 3.70
C ARG A 360 7.21 10.11 3.11
N ASP A 361 7.74 10.08 1.90
CA ASP A 361 8.13 8.85 1.21
C ASP A 361 9.32 8.20 1.93
N ILE A 362 10.30 9.01 2.36
CA ILE A 362 11.43 8.53 3.18
C ILE A 362 10.93 7.86 4.46
N VAL A 363 9.98 8.49 5.18
CA VAL A 363 9.43 7.90 6.41
C VAL A 363 8.71 6.58 6.11
N ALA A 364 7.94 6.50 5.03
CA ALA A 364 7.29 5.25 4.63
C ALA A 364 8.31 4.13 4.35
N LEU A 365 9.40 4.44 3.64
CA LEU A 365 10.49 3.49 3.38
C LEU A 365 11.15 3.01 4.68
N LEU A 366 11.43 3.92 5.63
CA LEU A 366 11.99 3.56 6.94
C LEU A 366 11.06 2.62 7.70
N ARG A 367 9.76 2.94 7.75
CA ARG A 367 8.76 2.11 8.45
C ARG A 367 8.64 0.72 7.83
N ASN A 368 8.65 0.64 6.50
CA ASN A 368 8.62 -0.63 5.77
C ASN A 368 9.89 -1.47 6.01
N ALA A 369 11.04 -0.81 6.19
CA ALA A 369 12.28 -1.46 6.62
C ALA A 369 12.30 -1.84 8.11
N GLY A 370 11.23 -1.57 8.87
CA GLY A 370 11.12 -1.87 10.30
C GLY A 370 11.74 -0.81 11.22
N LEU A 371 12.18 0.33 10.68
CA LEU A 371 12.76 1.44 11.43
C LEU A 371 11.64 2.39 11.88
N GLN A 372 11.16 2.19 13.10
CA GLN A 372 9.98 2.88 13.63
C GLN A 372 10.32 3.93 14.70
N THR A 373 11.51 3.87 15.31
CA THR A 373 11.91 4.77 16.39
C THR A 373 13.15 5.60 16.04
N PRO A 374 13.35 6.78 16.66
CA PRO A 374 14.54 7.60 16.46
C PRO A 374 15.86 6.86 16.71
N VAL A 375 15.89 6.00 17.73
CA VAL A 375 17.07 5.19 18.09
C VAL A 375 17.40 4.17 17.00
N GLN A 376 16.39 3.51 16.44
CA GLN A 376 16.58 2.58 15.32
C GLN A 376 17.09 3.30 14.07
N VAL A 377 16.56 4.48 13.77
CA VAL A 377 17.04 5.30 12.65
C VAL A 377 18.49 5.71 12.87
N ASP A 378 18.85 6.16 14.08
CA ASP A 378 20.21 6.56 14.42
C ASP A 378 21.21 5.39 14.25
N ALA A 379 20.86 4.21 14.77
CA ALA A 379 21.66 2.99 14.60
C ALA A 379 21.78 2.55 13.13
N TRP A 380 20.71 2.69 12.34
CA TRP A 380 20.75 2.43 10.91
C TRP A 380 21.70 3.39 10.18
N LEU A 381 21.69 4.67 10.54
CA LEU A 381 22.61 5.67 9.99
C LEU A 381 24.08 5.36 10.32
N ASP A 382 24.36 4.80 11.49
CA ASP A 382 25.72 4.34 11.86
C ASP A 382 26.20 3.20 10.95
N GLY A 383 25.28 2.29 10.58
CA GLY A 383 25.56 1.21 9.63
C GLY A 383 25.90 1.72 8.23
N ILE A 384 25.35 2.86 7.80
CA ILE A 384 25.67 3.46 6.49
C ILE A 384 27.07 4.08 6.51
N ALA A 385 27.42 4.76 7.62
CA ALA A 385 28.69 5.44 7.77
C ALA A 385 29.89 4.49 7.83
N SER A 386 29.69 3.23 8.25
CA SER A 386 30.73 2.20 8.34
C SER A 386 31.02 1.46 7.02
N THR A 387 30.22 1.71 5.97
CA THR A 387 30.38 1.15 4.62
C THR A 387 31.08 2.07 3.60
N ASN A 388 31.46 3.27 4.03
CA ASN A 388 32.36 4.17 3.29
C ASN A 388 33.76 4.11 3.92
#